data_AF-A0A2S8BJA2-F1
#
_entry.id   AF-A0A2S8BJA2-F1
#
_cell.length_a   1.000
_cell.length_b   1.000
_cell.length_c   1.000
_cell.angle_alpha   90.00
_cell.angle_beta   90.00
_cell.angle_gamma   90.00
#
_symmetry.space_group_name_H-M   'P 1'
#
loop_
_entity.id
_entity.type
_entity.pdbx_description
1 polymer ?
#
loop_
_entity_poly.entity_id
_entity_poly.type
_entity_poly.pdbx_seq_one_letter_code
_entity_poly.pdbx_strand_id
1 'polypeptide(L)'
;MVLPDAGDNDGPRHDRAVIELLSRQSPDQPWWLGYLETGVSDIVFPYAPLVTLYANWSYVLVQAGPEQAASWRSTNAQYPWESRLPDLMFPEDRSWLLSTLWDDDWTCLGGSATLIDGFCNHPGLRPRVRRVNLGEDATPPGHQAL
;
A
#
# COMPACT_ATOMS: atom_id res chain seq x y z
N MET A 1 -9.00 -6.77 0.94
CA MET A 1 -8.94 -6.68 -0.55
C MET A 1 -7.49 -6.73 -0.95
N VAL A 2 -7.17 -7.28 -2.11
CA VAL A 2 -5.79 -7.59 -2.52
C VAL A 2 -5.52 -6.92 -3.90
N LEU A 3 -4.34 -6.31 -4.14
CA LEU A 3 -3.88 -5.71 -5.41
C LEU A 3 -2.57 -6.35 -5.94
N PRO A 4 -2.39 -6.72 -7.22
CA PRO A 4 -1.17 -7.34 -7.76
C PRO A 4 0.02 -6.40 -7.81
N ASP A 5 1.24 -6.95 -7.70
CA ASP A 5 2.46 -6.27 -8.13
C ASP A 5 2.41 -5.99 -9.64
N ALA A 6 2.89 -4.81 -10.02
CA ALA A 6 2.56 -4.20 -11.28
C ALA A 6 3.39 -4.82 -12.41
N GLY A 7 2.85 -5.83 -13.09
CA GLY A 7 3.47 -6.48 -14.26
C GLY A 7 3.31 -5.76 -15.61
N ASP A 8 2.95 -4.47 -15.64
CA ASP A 8 2.88 -3.67 -16.88
C ASP A 8 3.33 -2.24 -16.56
N ASN A 9 3.80 -1.49 -17.57
CA ASN A 9 4.29 -0.09 -17.57
C ASN A 9 3.33 0.99 -16.98
N ASP A 10 2.32 0.60 -16.20
CA ASP A 10 1.27 1.42 -15.58
C ASP A 10 1.44 1.61 -14.06
N GLY A 11 2.51 1.13 -13.42
CA GLY A 11 2.78 1.28 -11.97
C GLY A 11 2.54 2.72 -11.44
N PRO A 12 3.16 3.76 -12.05
CA PRO A 12 2.92 5.14 -11.63
C PRO A 12 1.47 5.63 -11.80
N ARG A 13 0.71 5.09 -12.77
CA ARG A 13 -0.72 5.43 -12.93
C ARG A 13 -1.57 4.71 -11.89
N HIS A 14 -1.21 3.48 -11.55
CA HIS A 14 -1.84 2.71 -10.49
C HIS A 14 -1.65 3.40 -9.14
N ASP A 15 -0.41 3.71 -8.77
CA ASP A 15 -0.07 4.39 -7.50
C ASP A 15 -0.80 5.72 -7.37
N ARG A 16 -0.85 6.50 -8.46
CA ARG A 16 -1.62 7.76 -8.49
C ARG A 16 -3.11 7.51 -8.23
N ALA A 17 -3.71 6.50 -8.84
CA ALA A 17 -5.11 6.18 -8.64
C ALA A 17 -5.39 5.71 -7.20
N VAL A 18 -4.47 4.93 -6.61
CA VAL A 18 -4.53 4.52 -5.19
C VAL A 18 -4.52 5.75 -4.29
N ILE A 19 -3.52 6.63 -4.44
CA ILE A 19 -3.38 7.84 -3.64
C ILE A 19 -4.61 8.75 -3.79
N GLU A 20 -5.09 8.96 -5.01
CA GLU A 20 -6.26 9.81 -5.27
C GLU A 20 -7.52 9.29 -4.57
N LEU A 21 -7.73 7.97 -4.58
CA LEU A 21 -8.90 7.36 -3.96
C LEU A 21 -8.81 7.39 -2.43
N LEU A 22 -7.65 7.06 -1.86
CA LEU A 22 -7.42 7.12 -0.41
C LEU A 22 -7.55 8.56 0.11
N SER A 23 -7.01 9.55 -0.62
CA SER A 23 -7.13 10.99 -0.29
C SER A 23 -8.57 11.46 -0.22
N ARG A 24 -9.47 10.91 -1.04
CA ARG A 24 -10.90 11.22 -0.98
C ARG A 24 -11.60 10.63 0.24
N GLN A 25 -11.08 9.54 0.81
CA GLN A 25 -11.67 8.87 1.98
C GLN A 25 -11.17 9.46 3.30
N SER A 26 -9.96 10.04 3.31
CA SER A 26 -9.37 10.71 4.47
C SER A 26 -8.95 12.15 4.14
N PRO A 27 -9.91 13.04 3.78
CA PRO A 27 -9.60 14.44 3.49
C PRO A 27 -9.07 15.17 4.73
N ASP A 28 -8.18 16.12 4.51
CA ASP A 28 -7.70 17.08 5.52
C ASP A 28 -7.04 16.49 6.78
N GLN A 29 -6.59 15.23 6.72
CA GLN A 29 -5.85 14.59 7.81
C GLN A 29 -4.49 14.04 7.35
N PRO A 30 -3.47 14.06 8.23
CA PRO A 30 -2.19 13.44 7.94
C PRO A 30 -2.31 11.92 7.93
N TRP A 31 -1.36 11.29 7.26
CA TRP A 31 -1.21 9.85 7.19
C TRP A 31 0.07 9.42 7.88
N TRP A 32 0.08 8.20 8.38
CA TRP A 32 1.28 7.49 8.79
C TRP A 32 1.78 6.67 7.62
N LEU A 33 3.03 6.90 7.24
CA LEU A 33 3.74 6.19 6.18
C LEU A 33 4.82 5.32 6.82
N GLY A 34 4.75 4.02 6.61
CA GLY A 34 5.71 3.04 7.11
C GLY A 34 6.59 2.49 6.00
N TYR A 35 7.89 2.48 6.26
CA TYR A 35 8.92 1.87 5.42
C TYR A 35 9.52 0.71 6.18
N LEU A 36 9.36 -0.49 5.65
CA LEU A 36 9.73 -1.76 6.26
C LEU A 36 11.24 -1.93 6.22
N GLU A 37 11.83 -2.25 7.38
CA GLU A 37 13.24 -2.60 7.49
C GLU A 37 13.42 -4.11 7.31
N THR A 38 13.73 -4.50 6.09
CA THR A 38 14.13 -5.87 5.71
C THR A 38 15.46 -5.90 4.96
N GLY A 39 16.06 -4.73 4.72
CA GLY A 39 17.19 -4.56 3.80
C GLY A 39 16.86 -4.75 2.31
N VAL A 40 15.60 -5.00 1.94
CA VAL A 40 15.18 -5.26 0.55
C VAL A 40 14.70 -3.99 -0.16
N SER A 41 13.99 -3.11 0.53
CA SER A 41 13.36 -1.90 -0.03
C SER A 41 14.00 -0.62 0.50
N ASP A 42 13.86 0.47 -0.26
CA ASP A 42 14.39 1.80 0.12
C ASP A 42 13.68 2.35 1.38
N ILE A 43 14.49 2.91 2.28
CA ILE A 43 14.05 3.56 3.52
C ILE A 43 14.36 5.05 3.40
N VAL A 44 13.32 5.86 3.33
CA VAL A 44 13.41 7.31 3.08
C VAL A 44 14.18 8.06 4.18
N PHE A 45 14.13 7.58 5.42
CA PHE A 45 14.85 8.16 6.56
C PHE A 45 15.68 7.08 7.28
N PRO A 46 16.83 6.66 6.71
CA PRO A 46 17.56 5.48 7.18
C PRO A 46 18.20 5.63 8.56
N TYR A 47 18.22 6.86 9.11
CA TYR A 47 18.73 7.15 10.45
C TYR A 47 17.61 7.45 11.46
N ALA A 48 16.35 7.38 11.05
CA ALA A 48 15.23 7.52 11.97
C ALA A 48 15.12 6.28 12.87
N PRO A 49 14.63 6.42 14.12
CA PRO A 49 14.38 5.27 14.97
C PRO A 49 13.36 4.31 14.37
N LEU A 50 13.65 3.01 14.48
CA LEU A 50 12.70 1.97 14.11
C LEU A 50 11.64 1.77 15.19
N VAL A 51 10.42 1.44 14.76
CA VAL A 51 9.30 1.06 15.61
C VAL A 51 8.78 -0.31 15.20
N THR A 52 8.50 -1.16 16.19
CA THR A 52 7.88 -2.47 15.94
C THR A 52 6.36 -2.31 15.81
N LEU A 53 5.83 -2.66 14.64
CA LEU A 53 4.40 -2.57 14.31
C LEU A 53 3.98 -3.79 13.50
N TYR A 54 2.69 -3.89 13.17
CA TYR A 54 2.05 -4.84 12.25
C TYR A 54 2.81 -6.16 11.99
N ALA A 55 2.33 -7.25 12.60
CA ALA A 55 2.98 -8.56 12.55
C ALA A 55 4.43 -8.60 13.12
N ASN A 56 4.74 -7.72 14.09
CA ASN A 56 6.04 -7.60 14.77
C ASN A 56 7.23 -7.24 13.85
N TRP A 57 6.94 -6.62 12.71
CA TRP A 57 7.96 -6.10 11.81
C TRP A 57 8.47 -4.73 12.27
N SER A 58 9.71 -4.41 11.89
CA SER A 58 10.34 -3.12 12.20
C SER A 58 10.14 -2.15 11.05
N TYR A 59 9.64 -0.95 11.35
CA TYR A 59 9.40 0.09 10.37
C TYR A 59 10.05 1.40 10.78
N VAL A 60 10.47 2.20 9.80
CA VAL A 60 10.52 3.66 9.97
C VAL A 60 9.11 4.19 9.74
N LEU A 61 8.53 4.87 10.73
CA LEU A 61 7.20 5.45 10.65
C LEU A 61 7.24 6.97 10.65
N VAL A 62 6.60 7.59 9.67
CA VAL A 62 6.60 9.05 9.48
C VAL A 62 5.19 9.55 9.29
N GLN A 63 4.82 10.60 10.04
CA GLN A 63 3.58 11.32 9.80
C GLN A 63 3.77 12.31 8.66
N ALA A 64 2.96 12.21 7.62
CA ALA A 64 3.06 13.01 6.40
C ALA A 64 1.69 13.06 5.69
N GLY A 65 1.68 13.16 4.36
CA GLY A 65 0.46 13.19 3.56
C GLY A 65 0.59 12.48 2.20
N PRO A 66 -0.46 12.59 1.36
CA PRO A 66 -0.57 11.91 0.08
C PRO A 66 0.57 12.25 -0.89
N GLU A 67 1.03 13.51 -0.89
CA GLU A 67 2.12 13.97 -1.75
C GLU A 67 3.44 13.28 -1.39
N GLN A 68 3.74 13.17 -0.09
CA GLN A 68 4.93 12.50 0.41
C GLN A 68 4.88 10.99 0.12
N ALA A 69 3.72 10.36 0.33
CA ALA A 69 3.50 8.96 -0.02
C ALA A 69 3.77 8.66 -1.50
N ALA A 70 3.46 9.59 -2.40
CA ALA A 70 3.65 9.43 -3.83
C ALA A 70 5.07 9.75 -4.34
N SER A 71 5.92 10.39 -3.53
CA SER A 71 7.16 11.02 -4.03
C SER A 71 8.43 10.69 -3.25
N TRP A 72 8.34 10.26 -1.99
CA TRP A 72 9.51 10.11 -1.13
C TRP A 72 10.36 8.89 -1.45
N ARG A 73 9.75 7.76 -1.85
CA ARG A 73 10.51 6.60 -2.31
C ARG A 73 11.21 6.95 -3.61
N SER A 74 12.55 6.87 -3.58
CA SER A 74 13.38 7.18 -4.73
C SER A 74 13.12 6.19 -5.86
N THR A 75 13.40 6.60 -7.10
CA THR A 75 13.20 5.79 -8.32
C THR A 75 14.09 4.55 -8.42
N ASN A 76 14.75 4.13 -7.34
CA ASN A 76 15.48 2.87 -7.23
C ASN A 76 14.56 1.66 -7.08
N ALA A 77 13.27 1.80 -7.42
CA ALA A 77 12.45 0.69 -7.89
C ALA A 77 13.33 -0.09 -8.88
N GLN A 78 13.66 -1.33 -8.52
CA GLN A 78 14.60 -2.13 -9.32
C GLN A 78 14.06 -2.33 -10.73
N TYR A 79 12.73 -2.15 -10.87
CA TYR A 79 12.03 -2.17 -12.12
C TYR A 79 11.05 -0.99 -12.29
N PRO A 80 10.86 -0.47 -13.52
CA PRO A 80 9.95 0.65 -13.82
C PRO A 80 8.49 0.46 -13.42
N TRP A 81 8.10 -0.79 -13.18
CA TRP A 81 6.74 -1.22 -12.96
C TRP A 81 6.41 -1.42 -11.48
N GLU A 82 7.40 -1.53 -10.60
CA GLU A 82 7.24 -1.74 -9.16
C GLU A 82 6.56 -0.53 -8.48
N SER A 83 5.68 -0.81 -7.52
CA SER A 83 5.00 0.22 -6.72
C SER A 83 6.00 1.05 -5.93
N ARG A 84 5.77 2.37 -5.89
CA ARG A 84 6.60 3.30 -5.11
C ARG A 84 5.94 3.74 -3.81
N LEU A 85 4.79 3.16 -3.49
CA LEU A 85 4.07 3.49 -2.27
C LEU A 85 4.84 2.98 -1.04
N PRO A 86 4.65 3.59 0.14
CA PRO A 86 5.10 3.03 1.41
C PRO A 86 4.50 1.64 1.65
N ASP A 87 5.25 0.79 2.36
CA ASP A 87 4.83 -0.59 2.70
C ASP A 87 3.64 -0.63 3.65
N LEU A 88 3.42 0.46 4.39
CA LEU A 88 2.31 0.62 5.31
C LEU A 88 1.77 2.03 5.20
N MET A 89 0.47 2.18 5.01
CA MET A 89 -0.19 3.48 5.04
C MET A 89 -1.51 3.41 5.81
N PHE A 90 -1.76 4.40 6.66
CA PHE A 90 -3.04 4.57 7.33
C PHE A 90 -3.23 6.04 7.76
N PRO A 91 -4.47 6.56 7.81
CA PRO A 91 -4.75 7.91 8.25
C PRO A 91 -4.69 8.01 9.78
N GLU A 92 -4.62 9.22 10.32
CA GLU A 92 -4.59 9.47 11.77
C GLU A 92 -5.78 8.81 12.51
N ASP A 93 -6.96 8.82 11.91
CA ASP A 93 -8.17 8.19 12.45
C ASP A 93 -8.22 6.65 12.30
N ARG A 94 -7.24 6.05 11.62
CA ARG A 94 -7.14 4.60 11.33
C ARG A 94 -8.37 4.02 10.60
N SER A 95 -9.08 4.83 9.84
CA SER A 95 -10.26 4.42 9.07
C SER A 95 -9.97 3.44 7.93
N TRP A 96 -8.71 3.35 7.49
CA TRP A 96 -8.24 2.38 6.52
C TRP A 96 -6.77 2.01 6.76
N LEU A 97 -6.35 0.87 6.21
CA LEU A 97 -4.98 0.37 6.23
C LEU A 97 -4.63 -0.21 4.86
N LEU A 98 -3.54 0.25 4.29
CA LEU A 98 -2.89 -0.35 3.13
C LEU A 98 -1.55 -0.94 3.58
N SER A 99 -1.26 -2.19 3.21
CA SER A 99 -0.03 -2.87 3.60
C SER A 99 0.50 -3.76 2.46
N THR A 100 1.80 -3.70 2.22
CA THR A 100 2.57 -4.58 1.34
C THR A 100 3.82 -5.02 2.09
N LEU A 101 3.97 -6.31 2.37
CA LEU A 101 5.20 -6.86 2.95
C LEU A 101 6.23 -7.20 1.87
N TRP A 102 7.46 -7.49 2.29
CA TRP A 102 8.58 -7.79 1.39
C TRP A 102 8.40 -9.08 0.58
N ASP A 103 7.57 -10.01 1.07
CA ASP A 103 7.21 -11.28 0.44
C ASP A 103 5.79 -11.29 -0.13
N ASP A 104 5.10 -10.15 -0.12
CA ASP A 104 3.76 -10.03 -0.69
C ASP A 104 3.84 -9.82 -2.21
N ASP A 105 3.29 -10.77 -2.97
CA ASP A 105 3.02 -10.57 -4.40
C ASP A 105 1.88 -9.55 -4.62
N TRP A 106 1.08 -9.27 -3.57
CA TRP A 106 -0.07 -8.40 -3.64
C TRP A 106 -0.27 -7.52 -2.39
N THR A 107 -0.58 -6.23 -2.58
CA THR A 107 -0.92 -5.28 -1.51
C THR A 107 -2.29 -5.57 -0.90
N CYS A 108 -2.37 -5.59 0.43
CA CYS A 108 -3.62 -5.69 1.18
C CYS A 108 -4.20 -4.30 1.50
N LEU A 109 -5.52 -4.15 1.33
CA LEU A 109 -6.31 -3.00 1.79
C LEU A 109 -7.48 -3.45 2.68
N GLY A 110 -7.60 -2.80 3.84
CA GLY A 110 -8.74 -2.87 4.75
C GLY A 110 -9.34 -1.49 5.02
N GLY A 111 -10.66 -1.42 5.19
CA GLY A 111 -11.39 -0.20 5.52
C GLY A 111 -12.89 -0.35 5.30
N SER A 112 -13.60 0.78 5.16
CA SER A 112 -15.05 0.78 4.98
C SER A 112 -15.50 0.09 3.69
N ALA A 113 -16.75 -0.39 3.66
CA ALA A 113 -17.33 -0.95 2.43
C ALA A 113 -17.31 0.06 1.27
N THR A 114 -17.60 1.34 1.56
CA THR A 114 -17.54 2.44 0.59
C THR A 114 -16.15 2.59 -0.03
N LEU A 115 -15.10 2.51 0.77
CA LEU A 115 -13.71 2.55 0.27
C LEU A 115 -13.43 1.36 -0.64
N ILE A 116 -13.77 0.14 -0.20
CA ILE A 116 -13.53 -1.08 -0.97
C ILE A 116 -14.30 -1.03 -2.30
N ASP A 117 -15.56 -0.61 -2.28
CA ASP A 117 -16.38 -0.46 -3.48
C ASP A 117 -15.80 0.61 -4.42
N GLY A 118 -15.20 1.67 -3.87
CA GLY A 118 -14.47 2.66 -4.65
C GLY A 118 -13.35 2.02 -5.48
N PHE A 119 -12.52 1.16 -4.88
CA PHE A 119 -11.47 0.43 -5.58
C PHE A 119 -12.03 -0.54 -6.64
N CYS A 120 -13.08 -1.30 -6.30
CA CYS A 120 -13.71 -2.23 -7.23
C CYS A 120 -14.34 -1.54 -8.45
N ASN A 121 -14.80 -0.30 -8.30
CA ASN A 121 -15.47 0.45 -9.37
C ASN A 121 -14.54 1.39 -10.13
N HIS A 122 -13.35 1.69 -9.61
CA HIS A 122 -12.43 2.63 -10.25
C HIS A 122 -11.81 2.01 -11.52
N PRO A 123 -11.91 2.64 -12.71
CA PRO A 123 -11.53 2.02 -13.98
C PRO A 123 -10.04 1.65 -14.06
N GLY A 124 -9.16 2.44 -13.44
CA GLY A 124 -7.71 2.17 -13.38
C GLY A 124 -7.27 1.20 -12.29
N LEU A 125 -8.16 0.82 -11.37
CA LEU A 125 -7.83 -0.08 -10.24
C LEU A 125 -8.56 -1.42 -10.37
N ARG A 126 -9.83 -1.42 -10.82
CA ARG A 126 -10.67 -2.62 -10.93
C ARG A 126 -10.00 -3.83 -11.59
N PRO A 127 -9.15 -3.72 -12.64
CA PRO A 127 -8.56 -4.90 -13.27
C PRO A 127 -7.57 -5.64 -12.35
N ARG A 128 -7.16 -4.96 -11.27
CA ARG A 128 -6.10 -5.33 -10.35
C ARG A 128 -6.64 -5.38 -8.91
N VAL A 129 -7.92 -5.70 -8.74
CA VAL A 129 -8.58 -5.72 -7.43
C VAL A 129 -9.28 -7.06 -7.23
N ARG A 130 -9.00 -7.70 -6.09
CA ARG A 130 -9.81 -8.81 -5.57
C ARG A 130 -10.40 -8.47 -4.22
N ARG A 131 -11.74 -8.41 -4.14
CA ARG A 131 -12.43 -8.33 -2.86
C ARG A 131 -12.34 -9.67 -2.13
N VAL A 132 -12.09 -9.61 -0.83
CA VAL A 132 -11.98 -10.77 0.07
C VAL A 132 -12.77 -10.44 1.31
N ASN A 133 -13.67 -11.34 1.71
CA ASN A 133 -14.46 -11.19 2.94
C ASN A 133 -13.76 -11.82 4.14
N LEU A 134 -14.23 -11.50 5.35
CA LEU A 134 -13.69 -12.11 6.57
C LEU A 134 -13.89 -13.63 6.54
N GLY A 135 -12.81 -14.38 6.78
CA GLY A 135 -12.79 -15.85 6.74
C GLY A 135 -12.75 -16.46 5.34
N GLU A 136 -12.77 -15.64 4.28
CA GLU A 136 -12.52 -16.08 2.91
C GLU A 136 -11.02 -16.26 2.69
N ASP A 137 -10.65 -17.21 1.83
CA ASP A 137 -9.27 -17.38 1.38
C ASP A 137 -8.75 -16.08 0.75
N ALA A 138 -7.70 -15.52 1.36
CA ALA A 138 -7.04 -14.30 0.95
C ALA A 138 -5.91 -14.54 -0.07
N THR A 139 -5.62 -15.80 -0.43
CA THR A 139 -4.57 -16.16 -1.39
C THR A 139 -4.73 -15.40 -2.70
N PRO A 140 -3.66 -14.79 -3.23
CA PRO A 140 -3.73 -14.10 -4.50
C PRO A 140 -4.13 -15.03 -5.66
N PRO A 141 -4.85 -14.53 -6.68
CA PRO A 141 -5.13 -15.30 -7.90
C PRO A 141 -3.86 -15.91 -8.49
N GLY A 142 -3.93 -17.18 -8.89
CA GLY A 142 -2.79 -17.91 -9.47
C GLY A 142 -1.78 -18.47 -8.45
N HIS A 143 -1.99 -18.24 -7.16
CA HIS A 143 -1.14 -18.75 -6.08
C HIS A 143 -1.86 -19.86 -5.30
N GLN A 144 -1.11 -20.67 -4.57
CA GLN A 144 -1.64 -21.67 -3.65
C GLN A 144 -1.17 -21.32 -2.23
N ALA A 145 -2.09 -21.29 -1.27
CA ALA A 145 -1.71 -21.26 0.14
C ALA A 145 -0.92 -22.53 0.47
N LEU A 146 0.25 -22.35 1.10
CA LEU A 146 1.08 -23.44 1.62
C LEU A 146 0.51 -24.01 2.92
#